data_AF-A0A2T0BQF9-F1
#
_entry.id   AF-A0A2T0BQF9-F1
#
_cell.length_a   1.000
_cell.length_b   1.000
_cell.length_c   1.000
_cell.angle_alpha   90.00
_cell.angle_beta   90.00
_cell.angle_gamma   90.00
#
_symmetry.space_group_name_H-M   'P 1'
#
loop_
_entity.id
_entity.type
_entity.pdbx_description
1 polymer ?
#
loop_
_entity_poly.entity_id
_entity_poly.type
_entity_poly.pdbx_seq_one_letter_code
_entity_poly.pdbx_strand_id
1 'polypeptide(L)'
;MNKIKFVYDLLGTIKQKENIKGSLNMTGVKGNTKVFEMNNNNGFHIHYSNDLHFHNDSTPNHENKLNKIKFLFGMLNHIKIEKNPESGYTLSLISDKISEDLQELLFEVIDNNIKNIKVENNYIHNNYSTHLKHDNFHKDLSFEKRPDEFHNFMKQLHKSKNFKFQIEVSVNDKYEVKKSTVKIESPQFNMKLNVNVNLS
;
A
#
# COMPACT_ATOMS: atom_id res chain seq x y z
N MET A 1 0.25 -5.95 25.07
CA MET A 1 1.45 -5.87 24.22
C MET A 1 1.68 -4.42 23.82
N ASN A 2 2.92 -3.91 23.89
CA ASN A 2 3.21 -2.52 23.50
C ASN A 2 3.16 -2.38 21.97
N LYS A 3 2.27 -1.53 21.44
CA LYS A 3 2.07 -1.34 20.00
C LYS A 3 3.31 -0.79 19.28
N ILE A 4 4.04 0.14 19.92
CA ILE A 4 5.25 0.75 19.36
C ILE A 4 6.32 -0.32 19.17
N LYS A 5 6.58 -1.11 20.22
CA LYS A 5 7.53 -2.23 20.15
C LYS A 5 7.12 -3.23 19.07
N PHE A 6 5.83 -3.59 19.01
CA PHE A 6 5.31 -4.52 18.02
C PHE A 6 5.60 -4.03 16.58
N VAL A 7 5.27 -2.77 16.28
CA VAL A 7 5.49 -2.20 14.94
C VAL A 7 6.99 -2.07 14.65
N TYR A 8 7.81 -1.73 15.64
CA TYR A 8 9.26 -1.71 15.49
C TYR A 8 9.82 -3.09 15.12
N ASP A 9 9.43 -4.14 15.85
CA ASP A 9 9.87 -5.51 15.60
C ASP A 9 9.41 -5.98 14.20
N LEU A 10 8.15 -5.70 13.83
CA LEU A 10 7.60 -5.99 12.50
C LEU A 10 8.39 -5.31 11.38
N LEU A 11 8.65 -4.01 11.49
CA LEU A 11 9.43 -3.27 10.50
C LEU A 11 10.87 -3.78 10.42
N GLY A 12 11.45 -4.17 11.56
CA GLY A 12 12.76 -4.84 11.63
C GLY A 12 12.78 -6.14 10.83
N THR A 13 11.80 -7.01 11.04
CA THR A 13 11.67 -8.28 10.33
C THR A 13 11.48 -8.09 8.82
N ILE A 14 10.65 -7.12 8.40
CA ILE A 14 10.47 -6.80 6.97
C ILE A 14 11.79 -6.33 6.35
N LYS A 15 12.55 -5.47 7.03
CA LYS A 15 13.84 -4.96 6.55
C LYS A 15 14.92 -6.04 6.43
N GLN A 16 14.90 -7.05 7.29
CA GLN A 16 15.84 -8.17 7.23
C GLN A 16 15.57 -9.13 6.08
N LYS A 17 14.37 -9.08 5.48
CA LYS A 17 13.99 -9.98 4.38
C LYS A 17 14.50 -9.40 3.06
N GLU A 18 15.67 -9.89 2.61
CA GLU A 18 16.33 -9.45 1.37
C GLU A 18 15.46 -9.65 0.11
N ASN A 19 14.55 -10.64 0.13
CA ASN A 19 13.69 -10.97 -0.99
C ASN A 19 12.24 -11.15 -0.53
N ILE A 20 11.34 -10.31 -1.05
CA ILE A 20 9.90 -10.45 -0.81
C ILE A 20 9.28 -11.16 -2.02
N LYS A 21 8.76 -12.36 -1.77
CA LYS A 21 8.00 -13.14 -2.75
C LYS A 21 6.55 -13.23 -2.31
N GLY A 22 5.65 -13.30 -3.28
CA GLY A 22 4.23 -13.41 -2.97
C GLY A 22 3.36 -13.47 -4.21
N SER A 23 2.05 -13.42 -4.01
CA SER A 23 1.05 -13.25 -5.05
C SER A 23 0.18 -12.04 -4.75
N LEU A 24 -0.29 -11.39 -5.82
CA LEU A 24 -1.22 -10.27 -5.74
C LEU A 24 -2.51 -10.60 -6.49
N ASN A 25 -3.65 -10.31 -5.86
CA ASN A 25 -4.94 -10.24 -6.51
C ASN A 25 -5.59 -8.89 -6.16
N MET A 26 -6.06 -8.18 -7.18
CA MET A 26 -6.79 -6.93 -7.04
C MET A 26 -8.09 -7.02 -7.84
N THR A 27 -9.21 -6.67 -7.21
CA THR A 27 -10.53 -6.68 -7.84
C THR A 27 -11.24 -5.35 -7.63
N GLY A 28 -11.74 -4.77 -8.72
CA GLY A 28 -12.62 -3.59 -8.69
C GLY A 28 -14.05 -3.97 -9.00
N VAL A 29 -14.99 -3.53 -8.17
CA VAL A 29 -16.44 -3.75 -8.30
C VAL A 29 -17.16 -2.42 -8.31
N LYS A 30 -18.15 -2.27 -9.19
CA LYS A 30 -19.07 -1.12 -9.21
C LYS A 30 -20.51 -1.63 -9.17
N GLY A 31 -21.27 -1.23 -8.15
CA GLY A 31 -22.52 -1.88 -7.79
C GLY A 31 -22.30 -3.37 -7.51
N ASN A 32 -22.95 -4.23 -8.28
CA ASN A 32 -22.82 -5.68 -8.18
C ASN A 32 -21.96 -6.28 -9.31
N THR A 33 -21.31 -5.44 -10.12
CA THR A 33 -20.56 -5.87 -11.30
C THR A 33 -19.06 -5.75 -11.07
N LYS A 34 -18.33 -6.85 -11.27
CA LYS A 34 -16.86 -6.83 -11.32
C LYS A 34 -16.41 -6.06 -12.57
N VAL A 35 -15.76 -4.92 -12.35
CA VAL A 35 -15.28 -4.02 -13.42
C VAL A 35 -13.92 -4.47 -13.91
N PHE A 36 -13.04 -4.91 -13.02
CA PHE A 36 -11.77 -5.51 -13.43
C PHE A 36 -11.29 -6.49 -12.36
N GLU A 37 -10.43 -7.40 -12.79
CA GLU A 37 -9.61 -8.22 -11.92
C GLU A 37 -8.18 -8.21 -12.47
N MET A 38 -7.24 -7.99 -11.57
CA MET A 38 -5.81 -8.10 -11.81
C MET A 38 -5.26 -9.19 -10.92
N ASN A 39 -4.53 -10.12 -11.49
CA ASN A 39 -3.84 -11.14 -10.71
C ASN A 39 -2.42 -11.34 -11.22
N ASN A 40 -1.62 -11.87 -10.31
CA ASN A 40 -0.24 -12.25 -10.53
C ASN A 40 -0.12 -13.73 -10.13
N ASN A 41 -0.59 -14.61 -11.02
CA ASN A 41 -0.58 -16.04 -10.72
C ASN A 41 0.84 -16.63 -10.70
N ASN A 42 1.80 -15.98 -11.37
CA ASN A 42 3.21 -16.41 -11.40
C ASN A 42 4.04 -15.90 -10.20
N GLY A 43 3.40 -15.16 -9.28
CA GLY A 43 4.07 -14.55 -8.14
C GLY A 43 4.90 -13.32 -8.51
N PHE A 44 5.15 -12.45 -7.55
CA PHE A 44 6.09 -11.34 -7.69
C PHE A 44 7.36 -11.64 -6.89
N HIS A 45 8.47 -11.07 -7.33
CA HIS A 45 9.74 -11.13 -6.64
C HIS A 45 10.32 -9.72 -6.56
N ILE A 46 10.35 -9.15 -5.36
CA ILE A 46 10.99 -7.86 -5.10
C ILE A 46 12.35 -8.15 -4.49
N HIS A 47 13.40 -7.83 -5.23
CA HIS A 47 14.76 -7.77 -4.68
C HIS A 47 14.88 -6.42 -3.97
N TYR A 48 15.08 -6.46 -2.65
CA TYR A 48 15.53 -5.26 -1.97
C TYR A 48 17.02 -5.12 -2.25
N SER A 49 17.41 -4.19 -3.13
CA SER A 49 18.73 -3.60 -2.99
C SER A 49 18.76 -2.89 -1.63
N ASN A 50 19.92 -2.89 -0.96
CA ASN A 50 20.13 -2.24 0.34
C ASN A 50 19.86 -0.71 0.35
N ASP A 51 19.28 -0.18 -0.71
CA ASP A 51 18.96 1.21 -0.91
C ASP A 51 17.44 1.40 -0.91
N LEU A 52 16.79 1.03 0.19
CA LEU A 52 15.71 1.89 0.69
C LEU A 52 16.35 3.05 1.45
N HIS A 53 17.27 3.74 0.77
CA HIS A 53 17.54 5.12 1.04
C HIS A 53 16.18 5.78 0.90
N PHE A 54 15.62 6.24 2.01
CA PHE A 54 14.78 7.43 1.94
C PHE A 54 15.69 8.49 1.33
N HIS A 55 15.71 8.57 -0.01
CA HIS A 55 16.42 9.61 -0.74
C HIS A 55 15.90 10.91 -0.14
N ASN A 56 16.77 11.51 0.66
CA ASN A 56 16.57 12.81 1.27
C ASN A 56 17.00 13.86 0.23
N ASP A 57 16.75 13.59 -1.06
CA ASP A 57 17.04 14.46 -2.19
C ASP A 57 15.90 15.47 -2.33
N SER A 58 15.78 16.25 -1.28
CA SER A 58 15.15 17.56 -1.17
C SER A 58 15.21 17.87 0.30
N THR A 59 15.87 18.97 0.66
CA THR A 59 15.84 19.55 2.01
C THR A 59 14.41 19.46 2.58
N PRO A 60 14.12 18.55 3.53
CA PRO A 60 12.74 18.31 3.92
C PRO A 60 12.34 19.47 4.79
N ASN A 61 11.37 20.27 4.35
CA ASN A 61 10.78 21.29 5.21
C ASN A 61 10.33 20.60 6.51
N HIS A 62 10.64 21.17 7.68
CA HIS A 62 10.44 20.52 8.99
C HIS A 62 9.00 20.03 9.20
N GLU A 63 8.05 20.71 8.58
CA GLU A 63 6.63 20.37 8.51
C GLU A 63 6.37 18.96 7.93
N ASN A 64 7.08 18.54 6.88
CA ASN A 64 6.91 17.22 6.25
C ASN A 64 7.37 16.07 7.17
N LYS A 65 8.42 16.29 7.98
CA LYS A 65 8.89 15.30 8.96
C LYS A 65 7.90 15.16 10.10
N LEU A 66 7.37 16.28 10.58
CA LEU A 66 6.37 16.29 11.66
C LEU A 66 5.05 15.67 11.20
N ASN A 67 4.60 15.91 9.96
CA ASN A 67 3.39 15.30 9.41
C ASN A 67 3.53 13.78 9.28
N LYS A 68 4.69 13.26 8.85
CA LYS A 68 4.96 11.81 8.84
C LYS A 68 4.92 11.20 10.24
N ILE A 69 5.45 11.89 11.24
CA ILE A 69 5.43 11.45 12.64
C ILE A 69 4.01 11.48 13.21
N LYS A 70 3.26 12.58 12.99
CA LYS A 70 1.85 12.72 13.37
C LYS A 70 1.01 11.61 12.73
N PHE A 71 1.23 11.34 11.45
CA PHE A 71 0.58 10.25 10.72
C PHE A 71 0.87 8.90 11.36
N LEU A 72 2.14 8.59 11.64
CA LEU A 72 2.53 7.33 12.29
C LEU A 72 1.88 7.16 13.67
N PHE A 73 1.94 8.19 14.53
CA PHE A 73 1.30 8.15 15.84
C PHE A 73 -0.23 8.04 15.73
N GLY A 74 -0.84 8.77 14.79
CA GLY A 74 -2.25 8.68 14.49
C GLY A 74 -2.65 7.26 14.07
N MET A 75 -1.88 6.61 13.19
CA MET A 75 -2.10 5.22 12.82
C MET A 75 -1.94 4.28 14.01
N LEU A 76 -0.89 4.44 14.83
CA LEU A 76 -0.62 3.59 16.00
C LEU A 76 -1.74 3.65 17.05
N ASN A 77 -2.37 4.81 17.21
CA ASN A 77 -3.49 4.97 18.13
C ASN A 77 -4.69 4.11 17.68
N HIS A 78 -4.98 4.12 16.39
CA HIS A 78 -6.18 3.49 15.84
C HIS A 78 -5.96 2.07 15.31
N ILE A 79 -4.72 1.59 15.22
CA ILE A 79 -4.43 0.21 14.84
C ILE A 79 -4.90 -0.74 15.94
N LYS A 80 -5.72 -1.71 15.57
CA LYS A 80 -6.08 -2.83 16.42
C LYS A 80 -5.06 -3.94 16.21
N ILE A 81 -4.57 -4.54 17.30
CA ILE A 81 -3.68 -5.70 17.23
C ILE A 81 -4.37 -6.83 18.00
N GLU A 82 -4.68 -7.91 17.30
CA GLU A 82 -5.34 -9.08 17.86
C GLU A 82 -4.42 -10.28 17.75
N LYS A 83 -4.26 -11.04 18.84
CA LYS A 83 -3.53 -12.31 18.81
C LYS A 83 -4.48 -13.41 18.35
N ASN A 84 -4.11 -14.13 17.31
CA ASN A 84 -4.80 -15.32 16.83
C ASN A 84 -3.99 -16.57 17.25
N PRO A 85 -4.58 -17.54 17.96
CA PRO A 85 -3.88 -18.73 18.44
C PRO A 85 -3.23 -19.57 17.34
N GLU A 86 -3.78 -19.55 16.12
CA GLU A 86 -3.35 -20.41 15.01
C GLU A 86 -2.43 -19.70 14.02
N SER A 87 -2.54 -18.37 13.91
CA SER A 87 -1.89 -17.59 12.84
C SER A 87 -1.03 -16.41 13.32
N GLY A 88 -0.86 -16.23 14.62
CA GLY A 88 0.00 -15.20 15.23
C GLY A 88 -0.77 -13.93 15.60
N TYR A 89 -0.69 -12.88 14.78
CA TYR A 89 -1.33 -11.58 15.02
C TYR A 89 -2.00 -11.03 13.77
N THR A 90 -3.11 -10.33 13.97
CA THR A 90 -3.76 -9.50 12.94
C THR A 90 -3.70 -8.04 13.36
N LEU A 91 -3.19 -7.20 12.47
CA LEU A 91 -3.19 -5.75 12.61
C LEU A 91 -4.27 -5.19 11.70
N SER A 92 -5.19 -4.40 12.25
CA SER A 92 -6.29 -3.82 11.49
C SER A 92 -6.36 -2.30 11.67
N LEU A 93 -6.52 -1.57 10.57
CA LEU A 93 -6.86 -0.14 10.57
C LEU A 93 -8.13 0.06 9.75
N ILE A 94 -9.13 0.74 10.32
CA ILE A 94 -10.45 0.94 9.72
C ILE A 94 -10.76 2.43 9.68
N SER A 95 -11.16 2.96 8.53
CA SER A 95 -11.47 4.38 8.28
C SER A 95 -12.45 4.96 9.30
N ASP A 96 -13.52 4.22 9.59
CA ASP A 96 -14.62 4.64 10.46
C ASP A 96 -14.19 4.74 11.94
N LYS A 97 -12.95 4.34 12.24
CA LYS A 97 -12.35 4.37 13.57
C LYS A 97 -11.16 5.33 13.65
N ILE A 98 -10.87 6.11 12.59
CA ILE A 98 -9.80 7.11 12.58
C ILE A 98 -10.38 8.52 12.42
N SER A 99 -9.64 9.53 12.89
CA SER A 99 -10.03 10.95 12.75
C SER A 99 -9.96 11.43 11.31
N GLU A 100 -10.76 12.45 10.98
CA GLU A 100 -10.74 13.13 9.67
C GLU A 100 -9.33 13.67 9.35
N ASP A 101 -8.65 14.28 10.32
CA ASP A 101 -7.25 14.73 10.18
C ASP A 101 -6.31 13.60 9.72
N LEU A 102 -6.50 12.37 10.22
CA LEU A 102 -5.67 11.24 9.82
C LEU A 102 -6.00 10.76 8.41
N GLN A 103 -7.26 10.87 7.99
CA GLN A 103 -7.67 10.58 6.61
C GLN A 103 -7.03 11.58 5.64
N GLU A 104 -7.02 12.86 6.00
CA GLU A 104 -6.38 13.92 5.21
C GLU A 104 -4.87 13.70 5.09
N LEU A 105 -4.18 13.39 6.20
CA LEU A 105 -2.75 13.05 6.19
C LEU A 105 -2.46 11.80 5.33
N LEU A 106 -3.33 10.79 5.35
CA LEU A 106 -3.19 9.58 4.53
C LEU A 106 -3.23 9.92 3.04
N PHE A 107 -4.15 10.79 2.64
CA PHE A 107 -4.24 11.28 1.27
C PHE A 107 -3.06 12.13 0.88
N GLU A 108 -2.62 13.04 1.74
CA GLU A 108 -1.46 13.88 1.47
C GLU A 108 -0.21 13.02 1.20
N VAL A 109 -0.02 11.96 1.98
CA VAL A 109 1.08 10.99 1.78
C VAL A 109 0.94 10.25 0.44
N ILE A 110 -0.26 9.78 0.10
CA ILE A 110 -0.51 9.07 -1.18
C ILE A 110 -0.26 10.01 -2.38
N ASP A 111 -0.83 11.22 -2.35
CA ASP A 111 -0.74 12.18 -3.43
C ASP A 111 0.69 12.70 -3.63
N ASN A 112 1.42 12.96 -2.55
CA ASN A 112 2.81 13.39 -2.63
C ASN A 112 3.71 12.30 -3.24
N ASN A 113 3.49 11.03 -2.90
CA ASN A 113 4.22 9.92 -3.53
C ASN A 113 3.93 9.82 -5.03
N ILE A 114 2.67 10.02 -5.46
CA ILE A 114 2.31 10.02 -6.89
C ILE A 114 2.96 11.20 -7.63
N LYS A 115 3.00 12.39 -7.03
CA LYS A 115 3.65 13.57 -7.63
C LYS A 115 5.14 13.34 -7.82
N ASN A 116 5.82 12.79 -6.82
CA ASN A 116 7.26 12.50 -6.89
C ASN A 116 7.58 11.48 -8.00
N ILE A 117 6.77 10.42 -8.14
CA ILE A 117 6.90 9.44 -9.24
C ILE A 117 6.76 10.11 -10.62
N LYS A 118 5.84 11.07 -10.79
CA LYS A 118 5.67 11.79 -12.06
C LYS A 118 6.83 12.73 -12.37
N VAL A 119 7.41 13.36 -11.35
CA VAL A 119 8.56 14.26 -11.52
C VAL A 119 9.80 13.46 -11.92
N GLU A 120 10.10 12.35 -11.25
CA GLU A 120 11.24 11.48 -11.59
C GLU A 120 11.15 10.94 -13.03
N ASN A 121 9.96 10.50 -13.47
CA ASN A 121 9.77 10.02 -14.84
C ASN A 121 9.98 11.12 -15.91
N ASN A 122 9.64 12.38 -15.62
CA ASN A 122 9.85 13.50 -16.54
C ASN A 122 11.34 13.93 -16.61
N TYR A 123 12.11 13.74 -15.54
CA TYR A 123 13.55 14.00 -15.55
C TYR A 123 14.32 12.90 -16.30
N ILE A 124 13.91 11.63 -16.15
CA ILE A 124 14.53 10.48 -16.84
C ILE A 124 14.31 10.54 -18.35
N HIS A 125 13.19 11.08 -18.82
CA HIS A 125 12.92 11.16 -20.27
C HIS A 125 13.78 12.18 -21.03
N ASN A 126 14.45 13.11 -20.33
CA ASN A 126 15.22 14.18 -20.97
C ASN A 126 16.74 13.98 -20.92
N ASN A 127 17.27 13.01 -20.17
CA ASN A 127 18.71 12.75 -20.11
C ASN A 127 18.98 11.26 -19.87
N TYR A 128 19.60 10.62 -20.86
CA TYR A 128 20.12 9.25 -20.84
C TYR A 128 19.10 8.10 -20.76
N SER A 129 18.96 7.40 -21.88
CA SER A 129 18.59 5.98 -21.92
C SER A 129 19.64 5.18 -21.12
N THR A 130 19.38 4.96 -19.85
CA THR A 130 20.15 4.05 -19.00
C THR A 130 19.24 2.92 -18.57
N HIS A 131 19.75 1.69 -18.69
CA HIS A 131 19.12 0.45 -18.29
C HIS A 131 18.77 0.46 -16.79
N LEU A 132 17.64 1.07 -16.43
CA LEU A 132 16.94 0.71 -15.21
C LEU A 132 16.44 -0.72 -15.44
N LYS A 133 17.03 -1.69 -14.72
CA LYS A 133 16.43 -3.01 -14.56
C LYS A 133 15.04 -2.77 -13.99
N HIS A 134 14.03 -2.78 -14.86
CA HIS A 134 12.64 -2.72 -14.43
C HIS A 134 12.41 -3.90 -13.49
N ASP A 135 12.21 -3.61 -12.21
CA ASP A 135 11.66 -4.56 -11.28
C ASP A 135 10.41 -5.16 -11.93
N ASN A 136 10.43 -6.48 -12.12
CA ASN A 136 9.45 -7.21 -12.93
C ASN A 136 8.02 -7.20 -12.36
N PHE A 137 7.73 -6.38 -11.33
CA PHE A 137 6.44 -6.33 -10.66
C PHE A 137 5.28 -6.12 -11.64
N HIS A 138 5.49 -5.34 -12.71
CA HIS A 138 4.47 -5.09 -13.72
C HIS A 138 4.36 -6.15 -14.81
N LYS A 139 5.40 -6.98 -15.04
CA LYS A 139 5.42 -7.94 -16.16
C LYS A 139 4.52 -9.14 -15.93
N ASP A 140 4.27 -9.49 -14.67
CA ASP A 140 3.50 -10.67 -14.29
C ASP A 140 2.06 -10.34 -13.85
N LEU A 141 1.58 -9.12 -14.13
CA LEU A 141 0.19 -8.72 -13.88
C LEU A 141 -0.67 -9.00 -15.11
N SER A 142 -1.65 -9.89 -14.96
CA SER A 142 -2.66 -10.13 -15.98
C SER A 142 -3.97 -9.44 -15.60
N PHE A 143 -4.65 -8.88 -16.60
CA PHE A 143 -5.99 -8.33 -16.46
C PHE A 143 -7.00 -9.28 -17.09
N GLU A 144 -8.09 -9.57 -16.39
CA GLU A 144 -9.21 -10.34 -16.96
C GLU A 144 -10.02 -9.51 -17.97
N LYS A 145 -10.01 -8.18 -17.83
CA LYS A 145 -10.72 -7.21 -18.70
C LYS A 145 -9.78 -6.15 -19.25
N ARG A 146 -10.27 -5.25 -20.12
CA ARG A 146 -9.44 -4.23 -20.78
C ARG A 146 -8.77 -3.29 -19.76
N PRO A 147 -7.47 -2.97 -19.90
CA PRO A 147 -6.75 -2.04 -19.01
C PRO A 147 -7.41 -0.65 -18.86
N ASP A 148 -8.17 -0.21 -19.87
CA ASP A 148 -8.92 1.06 -19.84
C ASP A 148 -9.99 1.10 -18.74
N GLU A 149 -10.60 -0.04 -18.42
CA GLU A 149 -11.61 -0.13 -17.35
C GLU A 149 -10.98 0.05 -15.98
N PHE A 150 -9.77 -0.50 -15.77
CA PHE A 150 -8.96 -0.26 -14.57
C PHE A 150 -8.61 1.22 -14.43
N HIS A 151 -8.09 1.85 -15.49
CA HIS A 151 -7.72 3.26 -15.45
C HIS A 151 -8.92 4.17 -15.11
N ASN A 152 -10.05 3.94 -15.78
CA ASN A 152 -11.28 4.70 -15.53
C ASN A 152 -11.85 4.46 -14.13
N PHE A 153 -11.74 3.25 -13.60
CA PHE A 153 -12.13 2.93 -12.24
C PHE A 153 -11.27 3.70 -11.23
N MET A 154 -9.94 3.60 -11.35
CA MET A 154 -9.02 4.29 -10.43
C MET A 154 -9.21 5.81 -10.47
N LYS A 155 -9.40 6.38 -11.66
CA LYS A 155 -9.69 7.81 -11.81
C LYS A 155 -10.97 8.26 -11.10
N GLN A 156 -12.02 7.43 -11.11
CA GLN A 156 -13.25 7.71 -10.37
C GLN A 156 -13.03 7.55 -8.86
N LEU A 157 -12.31 6.51 -8.44
CA LEU A 157 -12.02 6.25 -7.02
C LEU A 157 -11.23 7.40 -6.40
N HIS A 158 -10.22 7.92 -7.11
CA HIS A 158 -9.43 9.08 -6.69
C HIS A 158 -10.25 10.37 -6.55
N LYS A 159 -11.36 10.50 -7.28
CA LYS A 159 -12.26 11.67 -7.16
C LYS A 159 -13.24 11.53 -6.00
N SER A 160 -13.26 10.39 -5.31
CA SER A 160 -14.16 10.14 -4.19
C SER A 160 -13.77 10.99 -3.01
N LYS A 161 -14.68 11.86 -2.55
CA LYS A 161 -14.46 12.68 -1.36
C LYS A 161 -14.79 11.92 -0.07
N ASN A 162 -15.58 10.85 -0.19
CA ASN A 162 -15.95 9.98 0.91
C ASN A 162 -15.57 8.55 0.53
N PHE A 163 -14.68 7.96 1.32
CA PHE A 163 -14.19 6.61 1.11
C PHE A 163 -14.04 5.96 2.47
N LYS A 164 -14.40 4.69 2.53
CA LYS A 164 -14.08 3.83 3.65
C LYS A 164 -12.89 2.98 3.26
N PHE A 165 -12.00 2.72 4.20
CA PHE A 165 -10.92 1.77 3.97
C PHE A 165 -10.73 0.85 5.16
N GLN A 166 -10.27 -0.35 4.86
CA GLN A 166 -9.88 -1.35 5.84
C GLN A 166 -8.56 -1.96 5.37
N ILE A 167 -7.54 -1.83 6.22
CA ILE A 167 -6.23 -2.45 6.01
C ILE A 167 -6.09 -3.54 7.07
N GLU A 168 -5.78 -4.75 6.64
CA GLU A 168 -5.48 -5.86 7.55
C GLU A 168 -4.16 -6.51 7.17
N VAL A 169 -3.30 -6.71 8.16
CA VAL A 169 -2.02 -7.40 8.00
C VAL A 169 -1.96 -8.58 8.96
N SER A 170 -1.83 -9.79 8.43
CA SER A 170 -1.62 -11.00 9.21
C SER A 170 -0.14 -11.30 9.30
N VAL A 171 0.35 -11.46 10.53
CA VAL A 171 1.76 -11.74 10.83
C VAL A 171 1.86 -12.92 11.78
N ASN A 172 2.86 -13.77 11.63
CA ASN A 172 3.06 -14.88 12.57
C ASN A 172 3.69 -14.41 13.90
N ASP A 173 3.93 -15.35 14.83
CA ASP A 173 4.58 -15.05 16.12
C ASP A 173 6.03 -14.55 15.98
N LYS A 174 6.66 -14.71 14.82
CA LYS A 174 7.98 -14.16 14.48
C LYS A 174 7.89 -12.80 13.78
N TYR A 175 6.71 -12.20 13.72
CA TYR A 175 6.43 -10.94 13.02
C TYR A 175 6.66 -11.01 11.50
N GLU A 176 6.66 -12.20 10.90
CA GLU A 176 6.70 -12.34 9.45
C GLU A 176 5.30 -12.09 8.87
N VAL A 177 5.21 -11.17 7.92
CA VAL A 177 3.97 -10.91 7.19
C VAL A 177 3.62 -12.11 6.32
N LYS A 178 2.40 -12.64 6.48
CA LYS A 178 1.83 -13.74 5.69
C LYS A 178 0.84 -13.24 4.66
N LYS A 179 0.00 -12.28 5.05
CA LYS A 179 -1.06 -11.74 4.20
C LYS A 179 -1.28 -10.28 4.52
N SER A 180 -1.54 -9.48 3.49
CA SER A 180 -2.04 -8.12 3.60
C SER A 180 -3.28 -7.98 2.76
N THR A 181 -4.31 -7.32 3.29
CA THR A 181 -5.50 -6.97 2.55
C THR A 181 -5.79 -5.49 2.70
N VAL A 182 -6.20 -4.87 1.60
CA VAL A 182 -6.68 -3.49 1.57
C VAL A 182 -8.03 -3.49 0.88
N LYS A 183 -9.04 -2.99 1.57
CA LYS A 183 -10.37 -2.75 1.02
C LYS A 183 -10.62 -1.26 1.01
N ILE A 184 -11.07 -0.72 -0.11
CA ILE A 184 -11.50 0.67 -0.25
C ILE A 184 -12.91 0.66 -0.80
N GLU A 185 -13.83 1.34 -0.15
CA GLU A 185 -15.20 1.51 -0.61
C GLU A 185 -15.46 2.99 -0.86
N SER A 186 -16.04 3.33 -2.00
CA SER A 186 -16.57 4.66 -2.29
C SER A 186 -18.10 4.57 -2.34
N PRO A 187 -18.80 4.99 -1.27
CA PRO A 187 -20.27 5.04 -1.28
C PRO A 187 -20.79 5.96 -2.39
N GLN A 188 -20.09 7.09 -2.61
CA GLN A 188 -20.45 8.11 -3.62
C GLN A 188 -20.59 7.52 -5.03
N PHE A 189 -19.69 6.62 -5.43
CA PHE A 189 -19.70 6.02 -6.76
C PHE A 189 -20.19 4.57 -6.76
N ASN A 190 -20.63 4.06 -5.61
CA ASN A 190 -20.97 2.66 -5.38
C ASN A 190 -19.86 1.73 -5.88
N MET A 191 -18.61 2.00 -5.46
CA MET A 191 -17.43 1.23 -5.90
C MET A 191 -16.73 0.57 -4.71
N LYS A 192 -16.12 -0.58 -4.96
CA LYS A 192 -15.27 -1.30 -4.02
C LYS A 192 -14.00 -1.78 -4.70
N LEU A 193 -12.85 -1.50 -4.11
CA LEU A 193 -11.56 -2.02 -4.49
C LEU A 193 -11.09 -2.99 -3.40
N ASN A 194 -10.75 -4.21 -3.77
CA ASN A 194 -10.14 -5.18 -2.88
C ASN A 194 -8.75 -5.52 -3.41
N VAL A 195 -7.74 -5.41 -2.57
CA VAL A 195 -6.36 -5.80 -2.85
C VAL A 195 -5.97 -6.85 -1.84
N ASN A 196 -5.47 -7.99 -2.30
CA ASN A 196 -4.98 -9.07 -1.48
C ASN A 196 -3.55 -9.39 -1.91
N VAL A 197 -2.65 -9.40 -0.94
CA VAL A 197 -1.26 -9.78 -1.12
C VAL A 197 -0.98 -10.94 -0.18
N ASN A 198 -0.57 -12.08 -0.73
CA ASN A 198 -0.10 -13.22 0.06
C ASN A 198 1.41 -13.28 -0.10
N LEU A 199 2.15 -13.39 1.00
CA LEU A 199 3.60 -13.49 0.99
C LEU A 199 4.05 -14.92 1.24
N SER A 200 5.06 -15.36 0.49
CA SER A 200 5.71 -16.66 0.61
C SER A 200 7.05 -16.59 1.37
#